data_AF-A0A961B5S6-F1
#
_entry.id   AF-A0A961B5S6-F1
#
_cell.length_a   1.000
_cell.length_b   1.000
_cell.length_c   1.000
_cell.angle_alpha   90.00
_cell.angle_beta   90.00
_cell.angle_gamma   90.00
#
_symmetry.space_group_name_H-M   'P 1'
#
loop_
_entity.id
_entity.type
_entity.pdbx_description
1 polymer ?
#
loop_
_entity_poly.entity_id
_entity_poly.type
_entity_poly.pdbx_seq_one_letter_code
_entity_poly.pdbx_strand_id
1 'polypeptide(L)'
;MLAGSPDAHAAPGDLDGSFGTGGKVTTPIGTGSDSGESVVVQSDGKILVAGYSKNDASSNDFTLARYTSDGVLDTGFGTGGVVTTDFSGSADNGYAMALQSDGKIVVAGHSLVGGSWDFSLARYTSTGAL
;
A
#
# COMPACT_ATOMS: atom_id res chain seq x y z
N MET A 1 -37.84 12.69 31.97
CA MET A 1 -36.53 13.33 31.71
C MET A 1 -35.45 12.33 32.07
N LEU A 2 -34.53 12.09 31.11
CA LEU A 2 -33.18 11.52 31.22
C LEU A 2 -33.09 10.01 31.56
N ALA A 3 -32.24 9.19 30.92
CA ALA A 3 -31.09 9.49 30.07
C ALA A 3 -31.01 8.48 28.90
N GLY A 4 -30.84 8.99 27.68
CA GLY A 4 -30.24 8.20 26.61
C GLY A 4 -28.78 7.95 26.98
N SER A 5 -28.32 6.71 26.84
CA SER A 5 -26.92 6.34 27.01
C SER A 5 -26.03 7.29 26.21
N PRO A 6 -24.89 7.76 26.76
CA PRO A 6 -23.96 8.54 25.98
C PRO A 6 -23.46 7.64 24.86
N ASP A 7 -23.83 7.94 23.62
CA ASP A 7 -23.13 7.42 22.45
C ASP A 7 -21.66 7.74 22.68
N ALA A 8 -20.85 6.70 22.89
CA ALA A 8 -19.42 6.85 23.13
C ALA A 8 -18.79 7.40 21.86
N HIS A 9 -18.73 8.74 21.75
CA HIS A 9 -17.93 9.40 20.74
C HIS A 9 -16.47 9.01 20.94
N ALA A 10 -15.80 8.63 19.84
CA ALA A 10 -14.37 8.36 19.83
C ALA A 10 -13.60 9.51 20.50
N ALA A 11 -12.73 9.18 21.44
CA ALA A 11 -11.84 10.13 22.09
C ALA A 11 -10.64 10.45 21.19
N PRO A 12 -9.96 11.59 21.38
CA PRO A 12 -8.72 11.89 20.67
C PRO A 12 -7.69 10.76 20.87
N GLY A 13 -7.16 10.23 19.77
CA GLY A 13 -6.22 9.11 19.78
C GLY A 13 -6.86 7.72 19.64
N ASP A 14 -8.20 7.63 19.69
CA ASP A 14 -8.90 6.39 19.33
C ASP A 14 -8.72 6.09 17.84
N LEU A 15 -8.68 4.81 17.51
CA LEU A 15 -8.74 4.38 16.12
C LEU A 15 -10.10 4.77 15.52
N ASP A 16 -10.10 5.21 14.27
CA ASP A 16 -11.34 5.48 13.54
C ASP A 16 -12.08 4.18 13.26
N GLY A 17 -13.13 3.89 14.03
CA GLY A 17 -13.92 2.67 13.89
C GLY A 17 -14.59 2.49 12.52
N SER A 18 -14.71 3.55 11.71
CA SER A 18 -15.26 3.49 10.36
C SER A 18 -14.25 3.02 9.30
N PHE A 19 -12.95 2.95 9.65
CA PHE A 19 -11.90 2.49 8.76
C PHE A 19 -11.67 0.98 8.90
N GLY A 20 -11.90 0.23 7.82
CA GLY A 20 -11.73 -1.22 7.79
C GLY A 20 -12.52 -1.93 8.89
N THR A 21 -11.83 -2.76 9.68
CA THR A 21 -12.42 -3.48 10.82
C THR A 21 -11.85 -2.94 12.13
N GLY A 22 -12.62 -2.09 12.80
CA GLY A 22 -12.23 -1.49 14.09
C GLY A 22 -10.99 -0.58 13.96
N GLY A 23 -10.93 0.20 12.88
CA GLY A 23 -9.85 1.13 12.57
C GLY A 23 -8.58 0.51 12.04
N LYS A 24 -8.67 -0.71 11.50
CA LYS A 24 -7.53 -1.49 11.01
C LYS A 24 -7.88 -2.20 9.72
N VAL A 25 -6.86 -2.37 8.88
CA VAL A 25 -6.92 -3.17 7.66
C VAL A 25 -5.74 -4.12 7.67
N THR A 26 -6.00 -5.37 7.31
CA THR A 26 -4.98 -6.38 7.05
C THR A 26 -5.26 -6.98 5.70
N THR A 27 -4.28 -6.97 4.80
CA THR A 27 -4.42 -7.50 3.45
C THR A 27 -3.28 -8.47 3.21
N PRO A 28 -3.55 -9.78 3.11
CA PRO A 28 -2.50 -10.74 2.77
C PRO A 28 -2.11 -10.57 1.30
N ILE A 29 -0.85 -10.24 1.04
CA ILE A 29 -0.30 -10.16 -0.32
C ILE A 29 0.78 -11.22 -0.50
N GLY A 30 0.60 -12.06 -1.52
CA GLY A 30 1.51 -13.17 -1.80
C GLY A 30 1.31 -14.34 -0.83
N THR A 31 2.40 -15.06 -0.57
CA THR A 31 2.39 -16.30 0.25
C THR A 31 3.22 -16.19 1.54
N GLY A 32 4.04 -15.16 1.66
CA GLY A 32 4.89 -14.91 2.83
C GLY A 32 4.58 -13.58 3.51
N SER A 33 5.58 -13.06 4.23
CA SER A 33 5.49 -11.73 4.85
C SER A 33 5.52 -10.62 3.82
N ASP A 34 4.74 -9.60 4.09
CA ASP A 34 4.66 -8.33 3.40
C ASP A 34 4.95 -7.18 4.38
N SER A 35 5.48 -6.07 3.86
CA SER A 35 5.78 -4.87 4.63
C SER A 35 5.31 -3.64 3.87
N GLY A 36 4.64 -2.72 4.57
CA GLY A 36 4.32 -1.39 4.07
C GLY A 36 5.33 -0.37 4.63
N GLU A 37 6.11 0.23 3.75
CA GLU A 37 7.24 1.11 4.10
C GLU A 37 6.92 2.60 3.86
N SER A 38 5.98 2.90 2.96
CA SER A 38 5.58 4.26 2.62
C SER A 38 4.08 4.36 2.39
N VAL A 39 3.46 5.46 2.82
CA VAL A 39 2.04 5.75 2.60
C VAL A 39 1.85 7.14 2.01
N VAL A 40 0.92 7.27 1.06
CA VAL A 40 0.45 8.56 0.52
C VAL A 40 -1.07 8.53 0.35
N VAL A 41 -1.69 9.72 0.40
CA VAL A 41 -3.12 9.88 0.15
C VAL A 41 -3.30 10.63 -1.17
N GLN A 42 -4.08 10.07 -2.09
CA GLN A 42 -4.44 10.69 -3.36
C GLN A 42 -5.49 11.79 -3.14
N SER A 43 -5.64 12.70 -4.11
CA SER A 43 -6.57 13.84 -4.00
C SER A 43 -8.05 13.43 -3.89
N ASP A 44 -8.38 12.20 -4.29
CA ASP A 44 -9.72 11.62 -4.18
C ASP A 44 -9.94 10.87 -2.85
N GLY A 45 -8.99 10.93 -1.93
CA GLY A 45 -9.06 10.29 -0.61
C GLY A 45 -8.61 8.82 -0.59
N LYS A 46 -8.25 8.23 -1.74
CA LYS A 46 -7.68 6.88 -1.75
C LYS A 46 -6.29 6.86 -1.12
N ILE A 47 -5.96 5.77 -0.47
CA ILE A 47 -4.72 5.59 0.29
C ILE A 47 -3.85 4.56 -0.44
N LEU A 48 -2.63 4.95 -0.78
CA LEU A 48 -1.64 4.06 -1.36
C LEU A 48 -0.60 3.68 -0.31
N VAL A 49 -0.30 2.39 -0.21
CA VAL A 49 0.80 1.85 0.58
C VAL A 49 1.78 1.20 -0.38
N ALA A 50 3.07 1.52 -0.25
CA ALA A 50 4.15 0.89 -0.99
C ALA A 50 5.11 0.19 -0.03
N GLY A 51 5.75 -0.86 -0.53
CA GLY A 51 6.69 -1.67 0.22
C GLY A 51 7.11 -2.88 -0.58
N TYR A 52 7.04 -4.04 0.03
CA TYR A 52 7.35 -5.31 -0.63
C TYR A 52 6.48 -6.45 -0.11
N SER A 53 6.28 -7.47 -0.94
CA SER A 53 5.61 -8.71 -0.54
C SER A 53 6.36 -9.94 -1.05
N LYS A 54 6.33 -11.03 -0.28
CA LYS A 54 6.82 -12.33 -0.74
C LYS A 54 5.77 -13.03 -1.59
N ASN A 55 5.85 -12.86 -2.91
CA ASN A 55 4.92 -13.50 -3.85
C ASN A 55 5.35 -14.92 -4.25
N ASP A 56 6.61 -15.28 -4.03
CA ASP A 56 7.12 -16.65 -4.10
C ASP A 56 7.99 -17.03 -2.90
N ALA A 57 8.49 -18.26 -2.88
CA ALA A 57 9.26 -18.79 -1.75
C ALA A 57 10.67 -18.17 -1.61
N SER A 58 11.14 -17.43 -2.63
CA SER A 58 12.54 -17.07 -2.79
C SER A 58 12.83 -15.58 -2.70
N SER A 59 11.88 -14.69 -3.05
CA SER A 59 12.16 -13.26 -3.05
C SER A 59 10.98 -12.37 -2.66
N ASN A 60 11.33 -11.17 -2.22
CA ASN A 60 10.42 -10.05 -2.08
C ASN A 60 10.24 -9.41 -3.46
N ASP A 61 9.04 -9.01 -3.82
CA ASP A 61 8.82 -8.12 -4.97
C ASP A 61 8.37 -6.75 -4.49
N PHE A 62 8.64 -5.74 -5.30
CA PHE A 62 8.18 -4.38 -5.08
C PHE A 62 6.65 -4.36 -5.15
N THR A 63 5.97 -3.92 -4.09
CA THR A 63 4.50 -4.02 -3.98
C THR A 63 3.85 -2.69 -3.64
N LEU A 64 2.74 -2.40 -4.33
CA LEU A 64 1.81 -1.31 -4.00
C LEU A 64 0.42 -1.90 -3.75
N ALA A 65 -0.25 -1.44 -2.70
CA ALA A 65 -1.66 -1.70 -2.44
C ALA A 65 -2.42 -0.39 -2.34
N ARG A 66 -3.63 -0.33 -2.91
CA ARG A 66 -4.50 0.85 -2.78
C ARG A 66 -5.78 0.52 -2.03
N TYR A 67 -6.15 1.41 -1.12
CA TYR A 67 -7.37 1.35 -0.35
C TYR A 67 -8.23 2.58 -0.64
N THR A 68 -9.54 2.42 -0.49
CA THR A 68 -10.49 3.53 -0.37
C THR A 68 -10.27 4.28 0.95
N SER A 69 -10.94 5.43 1.10
CA SER A 69 -10.83 6.25 2.31
C SER A 69 -11.40 5.57 3.56
N ASP A 70 -12.27 4.56 3.40
CA ASP A 70 -12.84 3.72 4.47
C ASP A 70 -12.07 2.39 4.66
N GLY A 71 -10.91 2.23 4.02
CA GLY A 71 -10.01 1.09 4.26
C GLY A 71 -10.37 -0.19 3.51
N VAL A 72 -11.27 -0.12 2.53
CA VAL A 72 -11.56 -1.24 1.63
C VAL A 72 -10.49 -1.29 0.53
N LEU A 73 -10.00 -2.48 0.17
CA LEU A 73 -9.05 -2.64 -0.92
C LEU A 73 -9.71 -2.21 -2.25
N ASP A 74 -9.09 -1.26 -2.97
CA ASP A 74 -9.62 -0.72 -4.22
C ASP A 74 -9.29 -1.63 -5.41
N THR A 75 -10.23 -2.49 -5.78
CA THR A 75 -10.04 -3.47 -6.87
C THR A 75 -9.85 -2.84 -8.25
N GLY A 76 -10.08 -1.54 -8.41
CA GLY A 76 -9.79 -0.79 -9.64
C GLY A 76 -8.31 -0.38 -9.79
N PHE A 77 -7.46 -0.69 -8.81
CA PHE A 77 -6.01 -0.49 -8.87
C PHE A 77 -5.29 -1.78 -9.22
N GLY A 78 -4.41 -1.74 -10.22
CA GLY A 78 -3.62 -2.90 -10.62
C GLY A 78 -4.48 -4.16 -10.84
N THR A 79 -4.03 -5.27 -10.26
CA THR A 79 -4.81 -6.52 -10.22
C THR A 79 -5.36 -6.74 -8.82
N GLY A 80 -6.68 -6.61 -8.65
CA GLY A 80 -7.34 -6.86 -7.38
C GLY A 80 -6.97 -5.88 -6.26
N GLY A 81 -6.50 -4.68 -6.61
CA GLY A 81 -6.05 -3.66 -5.66
C GLY A 81 -4.56 -3.64 -5.37
N VAL A 82 -3.79 -4.50 -6.06
CA VAL A 82 -2.37 -4.67 -5.84
C VAL A 82 -1.60 -4.57 -7.16
N VAL A 83 -0.41 -3.98 -7.09
CA VAL A 83 0.61 -4.04 -8.14
C VAL A 83 1.85 -4.65 -7.55
N THR A 84 2.42 -5.64 -8.22
CA THR A 84 3.74 -6.19 -7.91
C THR A 84 4.66 -5.90 -9.09
N THR A 85 5.92 -5.59 -8.83
CA THR A 85 6.92 -5.29 -9.86
C THR A 85 8.19 -6.03 -9.52
N ASP A 86 8.57 -6.92 -10.43
CA ASP A 86 9.83 -7.64 -10.41
C ASP A 86 10.82 -6.95 -11.38
N PHE A 87 11.99 -6.58 -10.87
CA PHE A 87 13.05 -5.98 -11.66
C PHE A 87 14.03 -7.01 -12.24
N SER A 88 14.20 -8.19 -11.61
CA SER A 88 15.27 -9.13 -12.01
C SER A 88 15.11 -10.60 -11.59
N GLY A 89 13.93 -11.02 -11.16
CA GLY A 89 13.63 -12.33 -10.59
C GLY A 89 14.28 -12.53 -9.22
N SER A 90 14.42 -11.46 -8.44
CA SER A 90 15.13 -11.44 -7.15
C SER A 90 14.56 -10.35 -6.24
N ALA A 91 15.12 -10.19 -5.04
CA ALA A 91 14.54 -9.30 -4.05
C ALA A 91 14.46 -7.83 -4.52
N ASP A 92 13.26 -7.27 -4.47
CA ASP A 92 12.94 -5.88 -4.79
C ASP A 92 12.17 -5.24 -3.64
N ASN A 93 12.68 -4.11 -3.13
CA ASN A 93 12.08 -3.46 -1.97
C ASN A 93 11.80 -1.99 -2.27
N GLY A 94 10.54 -1.58 -2.16
CA GLY A 94 10.11 -0.19 -2.22
C GLY A 94 10.15 0.50 -0.87
N TYR A 95 10.74 1.69 -0.78
CA TYR A 95 10.87 2.39 0.50
C TYR A 95 10.26 3.80 0.51
N ALA A 96 10.17 4.46 -0.64
CA ALA A 96 9.69 5.83 -0.69
C ALA A 96 8.76 6.04 -1.88
N MET A 97 7.59 6.64 -1.64
CA MET A 97 6.58 6.90 -2.65
C MET A 97 6.26 8.39 -2.74
N ALA A 98 6.07 8.89 -3.96
CA ALA A 98 5.62 10.24 -4.24
C ALA A 98 4.51 10.25 -5.31
N LEU A 99 3.55 11.16 -5.14
CA LEU A 99 2.53 11.44 -6.14
C LEU A 99 2.97 12.60 -7.04
N GLN A 100 2.81 12.43 -8.35
CA GLN A 100 2.98 13.49 -9.33
C GLN A 100 1.68 14.26 -9.52
N SER A 101 1.76 15.50 -10.02
CA SER A 101 0.59 16.38 -10.22
C SER A 101 -0.40 15.87 -11.26
N ASP A 102 0.03 14.96 -12.15
CA ASP A 102 -0.81 14.27 -13.13
C ASP A 102 -1.41 12.95 -12.59
N GLY A 103 -1.26 12.69 -11.29
CA GLY A 103 -1.77 11.50 -10.61
C GLY A 103 -0.88 10.26 -10.76
N LYS A 104 0.24 10.32 -11.49
CA LYS A 104 1.19 9.22 -11.54
C LYS A 104 1.87 9.01 -10.19
N ILE A 105 2.33 7.80 -9.97
CA ILE A 105 2.93 7.36 -8.71
C ILE A 105 4.38 7.01 -9.01
N VAL A 106 5.32 7.57 -8.26
CA VAL A 106 6.75 7.23 -8.36
C VAL A 106 7.14 6.55 -7.07
N VAL A 107 7.82 5.40 -7.18
CA VAL A 107 8.32 4.68 -6.02
C VAL A 107 9.78 4.32 -6.21
N ALA A 108 10.59 4.63 -5.19
CA ALA A 108 12.02 4.41 -5.16
C ALA A 108 12.39 3.36 -4.11
N GLY A 109 13.47 2.64 -4.38
CA GLY A 109 13.96 1.59 -3.51
C GLY A 109 15.27 0.99 -3.99
N HIS A 110 15.45 -0.30 -3.73
CA HIS A 110 16.57 -1.06 -4.27
C HIS A 110 16.16 -2.46 -4.69
N SER A 111 16.93 -3.02 -5.62
CA SER A 111 16.68 -4.30 -6.28
C SER A 111 17.97 -5.11 -6.37
N LEU A 112 17.87 -6.43 -6.18
CA LEU A 112 19.01 -7.33 -6.27
C LEU A 112 19.23 -7.78 -7.72
N VAL A 113 19.96 -6.99 -8.51
CA VAL A 113 20.19 -7.24 -9.93
C VAL A 113 21.57 -7.86 -10.12
N GLY A 114 21.62 -9.08 -10.69
CA GLY A 114 22.88 -9.77 -10.95
C GLY A 114 23.73 -10.04 -9.70
N GLY A 115 23.10 -10.13 -8.52
CA GLY A 115 23.77 -10.33 -7.23
C GLY A 115 24.27 -9.05 -6.55
N SER A 116 23.99 -7.87 -7.12
CA SER A 116 24.29 -6.56 -6.53
C SER A 116 23.01 -5.84 -6.16
N TRP A 117 23.02 -5.11 -5.04
CA TRP A 117 21.93 -4.20 -4.70
C TRP A 117 22.11 -2.90 -5.49
N ASP A 118 21.18 -2.64 -6.39
CA ASP A 118 21.15 -1.43 -7.21
C ASP A 118 19.97 -0.55 -6.82
N PHE A 119 20.11 0.76 -7.01
CA PHE A 119 19.00 1.69 -6.88
C PHE A 119 17.93 1.37 -7.93
N SER A 120 16.67 1.26 -7.50
CA SER A 120 15.53 1.00 -8.37
C SER A 120 14.46 2.09 -8.24
N LEU A 121 13.80 2.38 -9.37
CA LEU A 121 12.75 3.39 -9.47
C LEU A 121 11.69 2.89 -10.46
N ALA A 122 10.45 2.83 -10.00
CA ALA A 122 9.29 2.55 -10.85
C ALA A 122 8.36 3.77 -10.87
N ARG A 123 7.69 3.96 -12.01
CA ARG A 123 6.61 4.93 -12.14
C ARG A 123 5.38 4.24 -12.69
N TYR A 124 4.26 4.42 -12.01
CA TYR A 124 2.97 3.85 -12.33
C TYR A 124 1.98 4.94 -12.75
N THR A 125 0.99 4.59 -13.54
CA THR A 125 -0.18 5.44 -13.76
C THR A 125 -0.98 5.60 -12.46
N SER A 126 -1.94 6.52 -12.45
CA SER A 126 -2.83 6.70 -11.30
C SER A 126 -3.66 5.47 -10.97
N THR A 127 -3.78 4.48 -11.88
CA THR A 127 -4.47 3.20 -11.65
C THR A 127 -3.51 2.03 -11.43
N GLY A 128 -2.20 2.29 -11.32
CA GLY A 128 -1.21 1.26 -11.02
C GLY A 128 -0.72 0.48 -12.24
N ALA A 129 -1.11 0.85 -13.46
CA ALA A 129 -0.51 0.27 -14.66
C ALA A 129 0.92 0.81 -14.84
N LEU A 130 1.83 -0.04 -15.31
CA LEU A 130 3.18 0.36 -15.76
C LEU A 130 3.12 1.09 -17.12
#